data_AF-A0A7K8FDZ9-F1
#
_entry.id   AF-A0A7K8FDZ9-F1
#
_cell.length_a   1.000
_cell.length_b   1.000
_cell.length_c   1.000
_cell.angle_alpha   90.00
_cell.angle_beta   90.00
_cell.angle_gamma   90.00
#
_symmetry.space_group_name_H-M   'P 1'
#
loop_
_entity.id
_entity.type
_entity.pdbx_description
1 polymer ?
#
loop_
_entity_poly.entity_id
_entity_poly.type
_entity_poly.pdbx_seq_one_letter_code
_entity_poly.pdbx_strand_id
1 'polypeptide(L)'
;MDAAGSQVADECAQYAGQYQSGFITTQGGNLLCSKIIHLITNNQVKSQVSKVLHECEQRMYKSVALPAIGTGQAGQSPAKVADEMLDAIAEFARQKSVQHLQTIKIVIFQTDMLTDFYESMKKREDSHSSTTESLLSTFKSFFWGKKQSSENKKLMILEKKVYLVTFQICGESQEQVDATESWIKDLILKEQLENTVADEAIESFDETQIAILEDLQRRKQVTIHLESKLSPPQIKISGISRDVYSVSLEVQRMLQQIKSTEEEQSKAELLYNLVEWRYPGSNDSFVAFDKLTNTQLEHAKLFKKPYLNVKINKKNYKVDLNTLKATDDQGKTINLQRVAKDEGK
;
A
#
# COMPACT_ATOMS: atom_id res chain seq x y z
N MET A 1 28.36 -26.32 25.35
CA MET A 1 29.77 -26.09 25.68
C MET A 1 30.68 -27.06 24.91
N ASP A 2 30.32 -28.34 24.86
CA ASP A 2 31.14 -29.40 24.24
C ASP A 2 31.62 -29.07 22.81
N ALA A 3 30.72 -28.60 21.94
CA ALA A 3 31.07 -28.23 20.56
C ALA A 3 31.98 -26.99 20.45
N ALA A 4 32.01 -26.11 21.45
CA ALA A 4 32.84 -24.92 21.45
C ALA A 4 34.28 -25.19 21.94
N GLY A 5 34.49 -26.29 22.66
CA GLY A 5 35.77 -26.68 23.24
C GLY A 5 36.00 -26.13 24.65
N SER A 6 36.98 -26.71 25.35
CA SER A 6 37.26 -26.41 26.77
C SER A 6 37.72 -24.96 27.01
N GLN A 7 38.41 -24.34 26.05
CA GLN A 7 38.87 -22.95 26.15
C GLN A 7 37.71 -21.97 26.43
N VAL A 8 36.55 -22.19 25.81
CA VAL A 8 35.37 -21.36 26.04
C VAL A 8 34.82 -21.56 27.46
N ALA A 9 34.86 -22.79 27.98
CA ALA A 9 34.45 -23.07 29.36
C ALA A 9 35.39 -22.38 30.38
N ASP A 10 36.69 -22.36 30.11
CA ASP A 10 37.68 -21.67 30.94
C ASP A 10 37.46 -20.15 30.93
N GLU A 11 37.22 -19.54 29.76
CA GLU A 11 36.84 -18.11 29.65
C GLU A 11 35.56 -17.82 30.45
N CYS A 12 34.54 -18.69 30.35
CA CYS A 12 33.31 -18.52 31.14
C CYS A 12 33.57 -18.57 32.65
N ALA A 13 34.41 -19.49 33.11
CA ALA A 13 34.78 -19.59 34.52
C ALA A 13 35.54 -18.35 35.01
N GLN A 14 36.43 -17.80 34.18
CA GLN A 14 37.15 -16.56 34.48
C GLN A 14 36.21 -15.36 34.60
N TYR A 15 35.16 -15.30 33.77
CA TYR A 15 34.18 -14.21 33.78
C TYR A 15 32.97 -14.44 34.70
N ALA A 16 32.91 -15.55 35.43
CA ALA A 16 31.79 -15.93 36.30
C ALA A 16 31.52 -14.98 37.48
N GLY A 17 32.30 -13.89 37.63
CA GLY A 17 32.05 -12.82 38.59
C GLY A 17 31.68 -11.46 37.97
N GLN A 18 31.73 -11.31 36.64
CA GLN A 18 31.62 -10.01 35.95
C GLN A 18 30.24 -9.76 35.31
N TYR A 19 29.18 -10.34 35.88
CA TYR A 19 27.81 -10.32 35.33
C TYR A 19 27.06 -8.97 35.39
N GLN A 20 27.74 -7.85 35.65
CA GLN A 20 27.07 -6.55 35.85
C GLN A 20 26.24 -6.11 34.62
N SER A 21 26.60 -6.57 33.41
CA SER A 21 25.87 -6.32 32.16
C SER A 21 24.69 -7.30 31.90
N GLY A 22 24.64 -8.44 32.60
CA GLY A 22 23.65 -9.51 32.40
C GLY A 22 24.01 -10.52 31.30
N PHE A 23 25.22 -10.44 30.74
CA PHE A 23 25.79 -11.42 29.80
C PHE A 23 27.31 -11.41 29.89
N ILE A 24 27.96 -12.46 29.36
CA ILE A 24 29.42 -12.48 29.15
C ILE A 24 29.72 -12.81 27.69
N THR A 25 30.83 -12.29 27.16
CA THR A 25 31.23 -12.50 25.76
C THR A 25 32.57 -13.20 25.72
N THR A 26 32.62 -14.39 25.13
CA THR A 26 33.85 -15.20 24.97
C THR A 26 34.25 -15.30 23.49
N GLN A 27 35.40 -15.90 23.22
CA GLN A 27 35.74 -16.36 21.87
C GLN A 27 34.78 -17.45 21.36
N GLY A 28 34.78 -17.66 20.04
CA GLY A 28 33.99 -18.70 19.37
C GLY A 28 34.47 -20.14 19.61
N GLY A 29 35.74 -20.31 19.97
CA GLY A 29 36.37 -21.62 20.09
C GLY A 29 36.29 -22.40 18.78
N ASN A 30 35.80 -23.64 18.85
CA ASN A 30 35.61 -24.52 17.69
C ASN A 30 34.33 -24.25 16.88
N LEU A 31 33.47 -23.31 17.32
CA LEU A 31 32.27 -22.96 16.57
C LEU A 31 32.62 -22.03 15.39
N LEU A 32 31.79 -22.08 14.34
CA LEU A 32 31.90 -21.21 13.17
C LEU A 32 31.34 -19.80 13.46
N CYS A 33 31.81 -19.15 14.52
CA CYS A 33 31.47 -17.78 14.88
C CYS A 33 32.68 -17.04 15.47
N SER A 34 32.65 -15.70 15.42
CA SER A 34 33.73 -14.88 15.98
C SER A 34 33.69 -14.81 17.51
N LYS A 35 32.49 -14.78 18.09
CA LYS A 35 32.25 -14.66 19.53
C LYS A 35 31.02 -15.47 19.95
N ILE A 36 30.93 -15.75 21.24
CA ILE A 36 29.73 -16.30 21.88
C ILE A 36 29.29 -15.33 22.99
N ILE A 37 28.04 -14.91 22.95
CA ILE A 37 27.41 -14.11 24.02
C ILE A 37 26.58 -15.06 24.87
N HIS A 38 27.03 -15.29 26.10
CA HIS A 38 26.36 -16.16 27.06
C HIS A 38 25.44 -15.33 27.95
N LEU A 39 24.16 -15.68 27.97
CA LEU A 39 23.11 -15.00 28.73
C LEU A 39 22.65 -15.91 29.86
N ILE A 40 22.41 -15.32 31.03
CA ILE A 40 21.65 -16.00 32.08
C ILE A 40 20.18 -15.73 31.78
N THR A 41 19.45 -16.76 31.38
CA THR A 41 18.02 -16.65 31.06
C THR A 41 17.21 -16.14 32.25
N ASN A 42 16.28 -15.21 31.97
CA ASN A 42 15.30 -14.74 32.93
C ASN A 42 13.93 -14.55 32.25
N ASN A 43 12.92 -14.10 33.00
CA ASN A 43 11.55 -13.94 32.49
C ASN A 43 11.34 -12.68 31.63
N GLN A 44 12.41 -11.96 31.26
CA GLN A 44 12.38 -10.72 30.48
C GLN A 44 13.07 -10.91 29.12
N VAL A 45 12.63 -11.88 28.32
CA VAL A 45 13.30 -12.30 27.07
C VAL A 45 13.48 -11.12 26.12
N LYS A 46 12.48 -10.26 25.98
CA LYS A 46 12.58 -9.03 25.17
C LYS A 46 13.78 -8.15 25.57
N SER A 47 13.99 -7.95 26.87
CA SER A 47 15.13 -7.17 27.39
C SER A 47 16.46 -7.87 27.11
N GLN A 48 16.51 -9.20 27.26
CA GLN A 48 17.72 -9.97 26.99
C GLN A 48 18.12 -9.90 25.52
N VAL A 49 17.18 -10.11 24.60
CA VAL A 49 17.43 -9.98 23.16
C VAL A 49 17.89 -8.56 22.83
N SER A 50 17.21 -7.53 23.35
CA SER A 50 17.61 -6.14 23.12
C SER A 50 19.06 -5.89 23.53
N LYS A 51 19.48 -6.34 24.72
CA LYS A 51 20.88 -6.21 25.17
C LYS A 51 21.89 -6.86 24.22
N VAL A 52 21.58 -8.07 23.73
CA VAL A 52 22.45 -8.78 22.78
C VAL A 52 22.57 -8.01 21.47
N LEU A 53 21.46 -7.51 20.93
CA LEU A 53 21.47 -6.75 19.68
C LEU A 53 22.29 -5.46 19.81
N HIS A 54 22.16 -4.75 20.93
CA HIS A 54 22.97 -3.55 21.19
C HIS A 54 24.45 -3.88 21.39
N GLU A 55 24.79 -4.98 22.06
CA GLU A 55 26.19 -5.42 22.19
C GLU A 55 26.79 -5.76 20.82
N CYS A 56 26.04 -6.46 19.97
CA CYS A 56 26.45 -6.76 18.59
C CYS A 56 26.70 -5.48 17.78
N GLU A 57 25.80 -4.49 17.90
CA GLU A 57 25.95 -3.20 17.22
C GLU A 57 27.17 -2.41 17.73
N GLN A 58 27.34 -2.32 19.05
CA GLN A 58 28.48 -1.64 19.68
C GLN A 58 29.82 -2.26 19.29
N ARG A 59 29.86 -3.59 19.11
CA ARG A 59 31.04 -4.32 18.65
C ARG A 59 31.16 -4.41 17.13
N MET A 60 30.28 -3.74 16.39
CA MET A 60 30.27 -3.70 14.92
C MET A 60 30.16 -5.08 14.27
N TYR A 61 29.42 -6.01 14.88
CA TYR A 61 29.14 -7.31 14.28
C TYR A 61 28.08 -7.20 13.19
N LYS A 62 28.26 -7.98 12.12
CA LYS A 62 27.36 -7.97 10.96
C LYS A 62 26.19 -8.94 11.09
N SER A 63 26.36 -10.00 11.87
CA SER A 63 25.35 -11.05 12.04
C SER A 63 25.32 -11.61 13.45
N VAL A 64 24.15 -12.09 13.85
CA VAL A 64 23.92 -12.81 15.11
C VAL A 64 22.93 -13.95 14.91
N ALA A 65 23.20 -15.08 15.56
CA ALA A 65 22.29 -16.23 15.62
C ALA A 65 21.86 -16.45 17.08
N LEU A 66 20.56 -16.54 17.32
CA LEU A 66 19.95 -16.67 18.64
C LEU A 66 19.11 -17.96 18.70
N PRO A 67 19.15 -18.73 19.80
CA PRO A 67 18.17 -19.79 20.01
C PRO A 67 16.81 -19.20 20.40
N ALA A 68 15.77 -20.03 20.50
CA ALA A 68 14.53 -19.67 21.20
C ALA A 68 14.81 -19.51 22.71
N ILE A 69 15.19 -18.29 23.13
CA ILE A 69 15.72 -18.03 24.48
C ILE A 69 14.65 -18.33 25.53
N GLY A 70 14.96 -19.25 26.44
CA GLY A 70 14.10 -19.57 27.59
C GLY A 70 13.08 -20.70 27.38
N THR A 71 12.96 -21.28 26.18
CA THR A 71 12.01 -22.38 25.92
C THR A 71 12.51 -23.76 26.37
N GLY A 72 13.79 -23.86 26.76
CA GLY A 72 14.37 -25.08 27.35
C GLY A 72 14.08 -25.20 28.85
N GLN A 73 15.13 -25.36 29.66
CA GLN A 73 15.03 -25.56 31.12
C GLN A 73 14.27 -24.45 31.88
N ALA A 74 14.17 -23.24 31.32
CA ALA A 74 13.42 -22.15 31.93
C ALA A 74 11.89 -22.27 31.73
N GLY A 75 11.42 -23.22 30.91
CA GLY A 75 10.00 -23.57 30.77
C GLY A 75 9.11 -22.46 30.21
N GLN A 76 9.67 -21.48 29.50
CA GLN A 76 8.86 -20.40 28.94
C GLN A 76 8.09 -20.87 27.71
N SER A 77 6.86 -20.37 27.56
CA SER A 77 5.99 -20.67 26.42
C SER A 77 6.64 -20.24 25.10
N PRO A 78 6.73 -21.12 24.08
CA PRO A 78 7.27 -20.79 22.77
C PRO A 78 6.59 -19.59 22.09
N ALA A 79 5.25 -19.52 22.12
CA ALA A 79 4.48 -18.39 21.60
C ALA A 79 4.86 -17.07 22.26
N LYS A 80 4.95 -17.05 23.60
CA LYS A 80 5.36 -15.86 24.35
C LYS A 80 6.79 -15.44 24.00
N VAL A 81 7.72 -16.41 23.94
CA VAL A 81 9.11 -16.16 23.57
C VAL A 81 9.21 -15.61 22.16
N ALA A 82 8.48 -16.18 21.20
CA ALA A 82 8.44 -15.70 19.82
C ALA A 82 8.02 -14.23 19.73
N ASP A 83 6.92 -13.87 20.39
CA ASP A 83 6.44 -12.48 20.42
C ASP A 83 7.47 -11.54 21.06
N GLU A 84 8.05 -11.90 22.20
CA GLU A 84 9.04 -11.05 22.89
C GLU A 84 10.34 -10.88 22.10
N MET A 85 10.84 -11.95 21.46
CA MET A 85 12.05 -11.89 20.64
C MET A 85 11.82 -11.03 19.39
N LEU A 86 10.69 -11.22 18.68
CA LEU A 86 10.37 -10.47 17.47
C LEU A 86 10.05 -9.01 17.76
N ASP A 87 9.43 -8.70 18.90
CA ASP A 87 9.25 -7.31 19.35
C ASP A 87 10.58 -6.62 19.63
N ALA A 88 11.52 -7.29 20.31
CA ALA A 88 12.84 -6.73 20.55
C ALA A 88 13.58 -6.43 19.24
N ILE A 89 13.50 -7.34 18.27
CA ILE A 89 14.11 -7.17 16.95
C ILE A 89 13.46 -6.01 16.19
N ALA A 90 12.12 -5.95 16.17
CA ALA A 90 11.39 -4.88 15.49
C ALA A 90 11.67 -3.50 16.11
N GLU A 91 11.76 -3.41 17.45
CA GLU A 91 12.12 -2.18 18.15
C GLU A 91 13.57 -1.76 17.87
N PHE A 92 14.50 -2.71 17.92
CA PHE A 92 15.91 -2.47 17.59
C PHE A 92 16.06 -1.96 16.15
N ALA A 93 15.44 -2.62 15.18
CA ALA A 93 15.54 -2.28 13.77
C ALA A 93 14.92 -0.89 13.42
N ARG A 94 14.00 -0.37 14.24
CA ARG A 94 13.42 0.96 14.06
C ARG A 94 14.33 2.10 14.52
N GLN A 95 15.37 1.80 15.29
CA GLN A 95 16.29 2.82 15.80
C GLN A 95 17.19 3.35 14.68
N LYS A 96 17.32 4.68 14.57
CA LYS A 96 18.18 5.33 13.57
C LYS A 96 19.68 5.06 13.76
N SER A 97 20.08 4.57 14.93
CA SER A 97 21.47 4.31 15.33
C SER A 97 22.01 2.96 14.88
N VAL A 98 21.17 2.05 14.36
CA VAL A 98 21.62 0.74 13.88
C VAL A 98 22.31 0.89 12.52
N GLN A 99 23.59 0.53 12.43
CA GLN A 99 24.41 0.68 11.22
C GLN A 99 25.15 -0.60 10.84
N HIS A 100 25.51 -1.46 11.80
CA HIS A 100 26.44 -2.57 11.58
C HIS A 100 25.74 -3.92 11.53
N LEU A 101 24.79 -4.18 12.42
CA LEU A 101 24.11 -5.46 12.49
C LEU A 101 23.05 -5.59 11.39
N GLN A 102 23.32 -6.47 10.42
CA GLN A 102 22.53 -6.62 9.19
C GLN A 102 21.69 -7.89 9.17
N THR A 103 22.11 -8.94 9.87
CA THR A 103 21.46 -10.26 9.80
C THR A 103 21.22 -10.84 11.18
N ILE A 104 19.96 -11.09 11.52
CA ILE A 104 19.54 -11.73 12.76
C ILE A 104 18.84 -13.04 12.38
N LYS A 105 19.36 -14.17 12.88
CA LYS A 105 18.76 -15.49 12.65
C LYS A 105 18.30 -16.08 13.99
N ILE A 106 17.03 -16.47 14.07
CA ILE A 106 16.53 -17.29 15.17
C ILE A 106 16.64 -18.75 14.75
N VAL A 107 17.40 -19.54 15.50
CA VAL A 107 17.63 -20.96 15.25
C VAL A 107 16.74 -21.76 16.20
N ILE A 108 15.72 -22.40 15.63
CA ILE A 108 14.73 -23.16 16.38
C ILE A 108 15.12 -24.64 16.32
N PHE A 109 15.32 -25.25 17.48
CA PHE A 109 15.73 -26.65 17.59
C PHE A 109 14.55 -27.63 17.51
N GLN A 110 13.45 -27.33 18.20
CA GLN A 110 12.25 -28.18 18.20
C GLN A 110 11.26 -27.67 17.15
N THR A 111 10.85 -28.55 16.23
CA THR A 111 10.07 -28.19 15.05
C THR A 111 8.65 -27.75 15.37
N ASP A 112 8.07 -28.21 16.48
CA ASP A 112 6.77 -27.79 16.98
C ASP A 112 6.70 -26.29 17.30
N MET A 113 7.81 -25.71 17.78
CA MET A 113 7.92 -24.26 18.02
C MET A 113 7.95 -23.41 16.74
N LEU A 114 8.21 -24.00 15.56
CA LEU A 114 8.28 -23.22 14.30
C LEU A 114 6.95 -22.52 14.02
N THR A 115 5.83 -23.17 14.32
CA THR A 115 4.48 -22.62 14.10
C THR A 115 4.27 -21.35 14.89
N ASP A 116 4.67 -21.34 16.17
CA ASP A 116 4.54 -20.18 17.06
C ASP A 116 5.32 -18.97 16.54
N PHE A 117 6.57 -19.18 16.11
CA PHE A 117 7.41 -18.12 15.54
C PHE A 117 6.88 -17.64 14.19
N TYR A 118 6.40 -18.54 13.34
CA TYR A 118 5.79 -18.18 12.06
C TYR A 118 4.52 -17.34 12.23
N GLU A 119 3.61 -17.74 13.12
CA GLU A 119 2.40 -16.98 13.42
C GLU A 119 2.72 -15.60 14.00
N SER A 120 3.72 -15.53 14.88
CA SER A 120 4.20 -14.27 15.45
C SER A 120 4.77 -13.32 14.38
N MET A 121 5.49 -13.84 13.38
CA MET A 121 5.94 -13.05 12.23
C MET A 121 4.75 -12.54 11.39
N LYS A 122 3.79 -13.42 11.08
CA LYS A 122 2.62 -13.08 10.26
C LYS A 122 1.75 -11.98 10.88
N LYS A 123 1.51 -12.03 12.20
CA LYS A 123 0.78 -10.97 12.93
C LYS A 123 1.38 -9.57 12.71
N ARG A 124 2.70 -9.48 12.55
CA ARG A 124 3.43 -8.21 12.35
C ARG A 124 3.45 -7.74 10.90
N GLU A 125 3.19 -8.63 9.95
CA GLU A 125 2.98 -8.28 8.53
C GLU A 125 1.62 -7.58 8.34
N ASP A 126 0.54 -8.15 8.91
CA ASP A 126 -0.82 -7.62 8.77
C ASP A 126 -1.02 -6.26 9.45
N SER A 127 -0.28 -6.00 10.55
CA SER A 127 -0.38 -4.78 11.36
C SER A 127 0.16 -3.51 10.67
N HIS A 128 0.94 -3.66 9.60
CA HIS A 128 1.43 -2.52 8.80
C HIS A 128 0.43 -2.06 7.71
N SER A 129 -0.73 -2.71 7.60
CA SER A 129 -1.78 -2.37 6.63
C SER A 129 -2.82 -1.35 7.12
N SER A 130 -2.88 -1.04 8.42
CA SER A 130 -3.97 -0.28 9.04
C SER A 130 -3.76 1.24 9.17
N THR A 131 -2.99 1.86 8.27
CA THR A 131 -2.94 3.33 8.11
C THR A 131 -3.68 3.79 6.86
N THR A 132 -4.86 3.23 6.63
CA THR A 132 -5.83 3.75 5.65
C THR A 132 -6.81 4.65 6.37
N GLU A 133 -6.66 5.98 6.21
CA GLU A 133 -7.77 6.97 6.21
C GLU A 133 -7.29 8.41 5.86
N SER A 134 -5.99 8.74 5.92
CA SER A 134 -5.58 10.16 5.86
C SER A 134 -5.24 10.75 4.47
N LEU A 135 -5.26 9.99 3.38
CA LEU A 135 -4.75 10.48 2.07
C LEU A 135 -5.82 10.90 1.05
N LEU A 136 -7.11 10.62 1.29
CA LEU A 136 -8.18 10.96 0.35
C LEU A 136 -8.71 12.41 0.50
N SER A 137 -8.28 13.17 1.52
CA SER A 137 -8.70 14.56 1.72
C SER A 137 -7.85 15.61 1.00
N THR A 138 -6.67 15.25 0.49
CA THR A 138 -5.69 16.23 -0.03
C THR A 138 -5.81 16.47 -1.54
N PHE A 139 -6.54 15.64 -2.29
CA PHE A 139 -6.58 15.69 -3.76
C PHE A 139 -7.70 16.57 -4.36
N LYS A 140 -8.33 17.46 -3.57
CA LYS A 140 -9.40 18.35 -4.07
C LYS A 140 -8.94 19.72 -4.61
N SER A 141 -7.66 19.94 -4.86
CA SER A 141 -7.19 21.22 -5.38
C SER A 141 -6.16 21.08 -6.49
N PHE A 142 -6.56 20.60 -7.66
CA PHE A 142 -5.95 21.07 -8.90
C PHE A 142 -7.02 21.15 -10.01
N PHE A 143 -7.21 22.36 -10.52
CA PHE A 143 -8.30 22.74 -11.41
C PHE A 143 -8.05 22.32 -12.86
N TRP A 144 -9.16 22.00 -13.52
CA TRP A 144 -9.47 22.14 -14.95
C TRP A 144 -8.45 22.94 -15.79
N GLY A 145 -7.87 22.30 -16.81
CA GLY A 145 -7.08 22.94 -17.85
C GLY A 145 -6.89 22.05 -19.09
N LYS A 146 -7.52 22.46 -20.19
CA LYS A 146 -7.36 22.07 -21.61
C LYS A 146 -6.70 20.73 -21.98
N LYS A 147 -7.51 19.88 -22.65
CA LYS A 147 -7.07 18.84 -23.59
C LYS A 147 -6.13 19.46 -24.65
N GLN A 148 -4.89 18.98 -24.72
CA GLN A 148 -4.02 19.20 -25.89
C GLN A 148 -3.50 17.85 -26.39
N SER A 149 -3.33 17.82 -27.71
CA SER A 149 -3.27 16.69 -28.62
C SER A 149 -2.16 15.66 -28.41
N SER A 150 -2.46 14.48 -28.92
CA SER A 150 -1.61 13.31 -29.18
C SER A 150 -0.17 13.63 -29.64
N GLU A 151 0.79 13.11 -28.89
CA GLU A 151 2.09 12.68 -29.41
C GLU A 151 2.54 11.41 -28.66
N ASN A 152 2.78 10.34 -29.43
CA ASN A 152 3.44 9.08 -29.07
C ASN A 152 3.36 8.64 -27.59
N LYS A 153 2.29 7.90 -27.21
CA LYS A 153 2.25 7.11 -25.98
C LYS A 153 3.32 6.00 -26.06
N LYS A 154 4.53 6.35 -25.63
CA LYS A 154 5.64 5.44 -25.33
C LYS A 154 5.11 4.31 -24.44
N LEU A 155 5.57 3.09 -24.69
CA LEU A 155 5.28 1.92 -23.87
C LEU A 155 5.66 2.26 -22.41
N MET A 156 4.67 2.56 -21.57
CA MET A 156 4.90 2.95 -20.18
C MET A 156 5.13 1.68 -19.38
N ILE A 157 6.39 1.29 -19.30
CA ILE A 157 6.84 0.28 -18.35
C ILE A 157 6.99 1.01 -17.02
N LEU A 158 6.07 0.75 -16.09
CA LEU A 158 6.17 1.21 -14.72
C LEU A 158 7.40 0.56 -14.09
N GLU A 159 8.32 1.34 -13.52
CA GLU A 159 9.62 0.84 -13.05
C GLU A 159 9.47 -0.35 -12.09
N LYS A 160 10.04 -1.49 -12.46
CA LYS A 160 9.99 -2.73 -11.68
C LYS A 160 11.07 -2.70 -10.60
N LYS A 161 10.66 -2.50 -9.34
CA LYS A 161 11.55 -2.71 -8.19
C LYS A 161 11.57 -4.18 -7.82
N VAL A 162 12.60 -4.91 -8.26
CA VAL A 162 12.76 -6.34 -7.92
C VAL A 162 13.36 -6.45 -6.52
N TYR A 163 12.59 -7.00 -5.59
CA TYR A 163 13.10 -7.40 -4.28
C TYR A 163 13.58 -8.84 -4.38
N LEU A 164 14.91 -9.04 -4.29
CA LEU A 164 15.50 -10.38 -4.32
C LEU A 164 15.30 -11.04 -2.95
N VAL A 165 14.70 -12.22 -2.94
CA VAL A 165 14.62 -13.10 -1.77
C VAL A 165 15.49 -14.32 -2.02
N THR A 166 16.43 -14.60 -1.12
CA THR A 166 17.31 -15.76 -1.20
C THR A 166 16.87 -16.82 -0.20
N PHE A 167 16.51 -18.01 -0.70
CA PHE A 167 16.26 -19.19 0.12
C PHE A 167 17.54 -20.03 0.20
N GLN A 168 17.97 -20.37 1.42
CA GLN A 168 19.06 -21.32 1.66
C GLN A 168 18.43 -22.62 2.16
N ILE A 169 18.58 -23.69 1.37
CA ILE A 169 18.01 -25.00 1.66
C ILE A 169 19.15 -25.93 2.09
N CYS A 170 18.97 -26.63 3.20
CA CYS A 170 19.91 -27.64 3.69
C CYS A 170 19.11 -28.93 3.95
N GLY A 171 19.62 -30.06 3.48
CA GLY A 171 19.02 -31.38 3.64
C GLY A 171 20.09 -32.45 3.82
N GLU A 172 19.68 -33.67 4.18
CA GLU A 172 20.60 -34.79 4.44
C GLU A 172 21.20 -35.37 3.16
N SER A 173 20.62 -35.05 2.00
CA SER A 173 21.05 -35.47 0.66
C SER A 173 20.72 -34.40 -0.38
N GLN A 174 21.40 -34.45 -1.53
CA GLN A 174 21.12 -33.54 -2.65
C GLN A 174 19.72 -33.77 -3.22
N GLU A 175 19.25 -35.03 -3.30
CA GLU A 175 17.90 -35.33 -3.80
C GLU A 175 16.81 -34.66 -2.95
N GLN A 176 16.97 -34.62 -1.63
CA GLN A 176 16.04 -33.94 -0.73
C GLN A 176 16.08 -32.41 -0.90
N VAL A 177 17.27 -31.84 -1.14
CA VAL A 177 17.43 -30.40 -1.41
C VAL A 177 16.72 -30.03 -2.71
N ASP A 178 16.95 -30.79 -3.78
CA ASP A 178 16.36 -30.54 -5.10
C ASP A 178 14.84 -30.72 -5.10
N ALA A 179 14.34 -31.74 -4.39
CA ALA A 179 12.91 -31.94 -4.20
C ALA A 179 12.26 -30.77 -3.44
N THR A 180 12.93 -30.26 -2.40
CA THR A 180 12.46 -29.11 -1.63
C THR A 180 12.49 -27.83 -2.45
N GLU A 181 13.55 -27.59 -3.22
CA GLU A 181 13.65 -26.45 -4.14
C GLU A 181 12.51 -26.47 -5.17
N SER A 182 12.27 -27.63 -5.77
CA SER A 182 11.19 -27.82 -6.75
C SER A 182 9.81 -27.57 -6.13
N TRP A 183 9.57 -28.07 -4.91
CA TRP A 183 8.33 -27.85 -4.18
C TRP A 183 8.09 -26.37 -3.86
N ILE A 184 9.12 -25.64 -3.40
CA ILE A 184 9.02 -24.19 -3.13
C ILE A 184 8.74 -23.42 -4.43
N LYS A 185 9.43 -23.76 -5.53
CA LYS A 185 9.18 -23.14 -6.84
C LYS A 185 7.74 -23.36 -7.29
N ASP A 186 7.23 -24.58 -7.18
CA ASP A 186 5.85 -24.93 -7.55
C ASP A 186 4.83 -24.14 -6.70
N LEU A 187 5.05 -24.02 -5.39
CA LEU A 187 4.20 -23.20 -4.52
C LEU A 187 4.21 -21.72 -4.93
N ILE A 188 5.39 -21.15 -5.20
CA ILE A 188 5.51 -19.75 -5.63
C ILE A 188 4.76 -19.55 -6.94
N LEU A 189 4.95 -20.44 -7.92
CA LEU A 189 4.33 -20.34 -9.23
C LEU A 189 2.81 -20.52 -9.17
N LYS A 190 2.29 -21.40 -8.30
CA LYS A 190 0.85 -21.61 -8.08
C LYS A 190 0.14 -20.38 -7.51
N GLU A 191 0.84 -19.58 -6.72
CA GLU A 191 0.30 -18.34 -6.13
C GLU A 191 0.36 -17.14 -7.09
N GLN A 192 1.16 -17.23 -8.17
CA GLN A 192 1.20 -16.20 -9.20
C GLN A 192 -0.02 -16.26 -10.12
N LEU A 193 -0.60 -15.09 -10.37
CA LEU A 193 -1.69 -14.89 -11.31
C LEU A 193 -1.33 -13.76 -12.27
N GLU A 194 -1.77 -13.89 -13.50
CA GLU A 194 -1.82 -12.78 -14.45
C GLU A 194 -3.26 -12.54 -14.85
N ASN A 195 -3.70 -11.28 -14.78
CA ASN A 195 -5.00 -10.86 -15.25
C ASN A 195 -4.85 -9.74 -16.28
N THR A 196 -5.72 -9.75 -17.30
CA THR A 196 -5.70 -8.75 -18.37
C THR A 196 -7.05 -8.05 -18.43
N VAL A 197 -7.04 -6.72 -18.37
CA VAL A 197 -8.23 -5.88 -18.55
C VAL A 197 -8.11 -5.19 -19.91
N ALA A 198 -9.10 -5.39 -20.78
CA ALA A 198 -9.14 -4.84 -22.13
C ALA A 198 -10.35 -3.92 -22.29
N ASP A 199 -10.13 -2.65 -22.60
CA ASP A 199 -11.19 -1.63 -22.66
C ASP A 199 -10.77 -0.38 -23.42
N GLU A 200 -11.63 0.17 -24.28
CA GLU A 200 -11.34 1.39 -25.04
C GLU A 200 -11.17 2.63 -24.14
N ALA A 201 -11.81 2.68 -22.98
CA ALA A 201 -11.68 3.79 -22.04
C ALA A 201 -10.25 3.94 -21.47
N ILE A 202 -9.38 2.94 -21.65
CA ILE A 202 -7.96 3.00 -21.30
C ILE A 202 -7.24 4.09 -22.11
N GLU A 203 -7.69 4.39 -23.34
CA GLU A 203 -7.09 5.46 -24.15
C GLU A 203 -7.20 6.83 -23.49
N SER A 204 -8.28 7.05 -22.72
CA SER A 204 -8.57 8.28 -21.97
C SER A 204 -7.77 8.42 -20.68
N PHE A 205 -6.90 7.46 -20.31
CA PHE A 205 -6.07 7.57 -19.11
C PHE A 205 -5.07 8.73 -19.25
N ASP A 206 -5.13 9.64 -18.28
CA ASP A 206 -4.25 10.78 -18.09
C ASP A 206 -3.23 10.55 -16.96
N GLU A 207 -2.42 11.56 -16.67
CA GLU A 207 -1.38 11.53 -15.63
C GLU A 207 -1.92 11.09 -14.26
N THR A 208 -3.18 11.42 -13.94
CA THR A 208 -3.85 11.04 -12.69
C THR A 208 -4.04 9.53 -12.63
N GLN A 209 -4.59 8.94 -13.71
CA GLN A 209 -4.78 7.49 -13.73
C GLN A 209 -3.45 6.75 -13.74
N ILE A 210 -2.44 7.25 -14.45
CA ILE A 210 -1.09 6.66 -14.44
C ILE A 210 -0.48 6.70 -13.03
N ALA A 211 -0.59 7.82 -12.32
CA ALA A 211 -0.09 7.93 -10.94
C ALA A 211 -0.80 6.96 -9.98
N ILE A 212 -2.10 6.72 -10.17
CA ILE A 212 -2.85 5.71 -9.40
C ILE A 212 -2.31 4.31 -9.69
N LEU A 213 -2.05 3.96 -10.96
CA LEU A 213 -1.47 2.66 -11.33
C LEU A 213 -0.06 2.48 -10.73
N GLU A 214 0.79 3.51 -10.76
CA GLU A 214 2.12 3.49 -10.12
C GLU A 214 2.04 3.21 -8.61
N ASP A 215 1.11 3.88 -7.93
CA ASP A 215 0.89 3.69 -6.50
C ASP A 215 0.35 2.29 -6.18
N LEU A 216 -0.61 1.79 -6.98
CA LEU A 216 -1.11 0.42 -6.85
C LEU A 216 0.01 -0.60 -7.05
N GLN A 217 0.83 -0.43 -8.09
CA GLN A 217 1.98 -1.30 -8.37
C GLN A 217 2.90 -1.40 -7.15
N ARG A 218 3.26 -0.26 -6.57
CA ARG A 218 4.15 -0.18 -5.40
C ARG A 218 3.53 -0.81 -4.16
N ARG A 219 2.28 -0.46 -3.82
CA ARG A 219 1.63 -0.90 -2.58
C ARG A 219 1.21 -2.36 -2.59
N LYS A 220 0.84 -2.87 -3.77
CA LYS A 220 0.34 -4.24 -3.96
C LYS A 220 1.39 -5.19 -4.49
N GLN A 221 2.63 -4.71 -4.69
CA GLN A 221 3.75 -5.50 -5.20
C GLN A 221 3.43 -6.31 -6.46
N VAL A 222 2.51 -5.80 -7.29
CA VAL A 222 2.19 -6.37 -8.60
C VAL A 222 3.11 -5.77 -9.66
N THR A 223 3.09 -6.33 -10.86
CA THR A 223 3.63 -5.72 -12.07
C THR A 223 2.46 -5.31 -12.95
N ILE A 224 2.42 -4.06 -13.40
CA ILE A 224 1.38 -3.53 -14.27
C ILE A 224 2.02 -3.11 -15.60
N HIS A 225 1.48 -3.61 -16.69
CA HIS A 225 1.91 -3.28 -18.04
C HIS A 225 0.76 -2.70 -18.85
N LEU A 226 0.95 -1.50 -19.39
CA LEU A 226 -0.02 -0.83 -20.24
C LEU A 226 0.34 -1.05 -21.72
N GLU A 227 -0.50 -1.79 -22.43
CA GLU A 227 -0.38 -2.12 -23.85
C GLU A 227 -1.30 -1.24 -24.69
N SER A 228 -0.90 0.02 -24.87
CA SER A 228 -1.66 1.05 -25.60
C SER A 228 -1.73 0.89 -27.11
N LYS A 229 -0.98 -0.07 -27.68
CA LYS A 229 -0.93 -0.32 -29.14
C LYS A 229 -1.97 -1.35 -29.60
N LEU A 230 -2.64 -2.02 -28.67
CA LEU A 230 -3.69 -2.98 -28.97
C LEU A 230 -5.04 -2.26 -29.12
N SER A 231 -5.97 -2.87 -29.85
CA SER A 231 -7.36 -2.41 -29.96
C SER A 231 -8.30 -3.58 -29.61
N PRO A 232 -9.03 -3.51 -28.48
CA PRO A 232 -8.94 -2.44 -27.46
C PRO A 232 -7.57 -2.47 -26.73
N PRO A 233 -7.11 -1.33 -26.17
CA PRO A 233 -5.92 -1.30 -25.33
C PRO A 233 -6.06 -2.23 -24.13
N GLN A 234 -4.93 -2.67 -23.58
CA GLN A 234 -4.92 -3.63 -22.47
C GLN A 234 -4.04 -3.20 -21.31
N ILE A 235 -4.47 -3.54 -20.09
CA ILE A 235 -3.67 -3.47 -18.87
C ILE A 235 -3.46 -4.90 -18.38
N LYS A 236 -2.21 -5.36 -18.39
CA LYS A 236 -1.80 -6.65 -17.81
C LYS A 236 -1.29 -6.45 -16.39
N ILE A 237 -1.76 -7.28 -15.48
CA ILE A 237 -1.47 -7.22 -14.06
C ILE A 237 -0.98 -8.60 -13.62
N SER A 238 0.28 -8.69 -13.20
CA SER A 238 0.91 -9.96 -12.82
C SER A 238 1.45 -9.87 -11.38
N GLY A 239 1.26 -10.91 -10.58
CA GLY A 239 1.68 -10.93 -9.17
C GLY A 239 0.95 -11.99 -8.37
N ILE A 240 0.91 -11.87 -7.04
CA ILE A 240 0.15 -12.83 -6.22
C ILE A 240 -1.36 -12.67 -6.42
N SER A 241 -2.10 -13.78 -6.44
CA SER A 241 -3.52 -13.85 -6.80
C SER A 241 -4.41 -12.83 -6.08
N ARG A 242 -4.25 -12.67 -4.75
CA ARG A 242 -5.02 -11.71 -3.94
C ARG A 242 -4.84 -10.27 -4.41
N ASP A 243 -3.60 -9.90 -4.68
CA ASP A 243 -3.23 -8.53 -4.99
C ASP A 243 -3.56 -8.19 -6.44
N VAL A 244 -3.35 -9.14 -7.37
CA VAL A 244 -3.81 -9.06 -8.76
C VAL A 244 -5.32 -8.84 -8.82
N TYR A 245 -6.11 -9.60 -8.06
CA TYR A 245 -7.56 -9.42 -8.00
C TYR A 245 -7.93 -8.02 -7.46
N SER A 246 -7.31 -7.60 -6.36
CA SER A 246 -7.55 -6.27 -5.76
C SER A 246 -7.25 -5.13 -6.74
N VAL A 247 -6.15 -5.21 -7.49
CA VAL A 247 -5.76 -4.19 -8.47
C VAL A 247 -6.68 -4.22 -9.68
N SER A 248 -7.04 -5.41 -10.16
CA SER A 248 -7.97 -5.58 -11.29
C SER A 248 -9.31 -4.91 -11.03
N LEU A 249 -9.83 -5.05 -9.80
CA LEU A 249 -11.08 -4.42 -9.39
C LEU A 249 -10.97 -2.89 -9.35
N GLU A 250 -9.84 -2.34 -8.92
CA GLU A 250 -9.61 -0.89 -8.92
C GLU A 250 -9.52 -0.35 -10.34
N VAL A 251 -8.81 -1.03 -11.24
CA VAL A 251 -8.74 -0.68 -12.67
C VAL A 251 -10.15 -0.67 -13.29
N GLN A 252 -10.97 -1.68 -13.00
CA GLN A 252 -12.36 -1.72 -13.47
C GLN A 252 -13.18 -0.53 -12.95
N ARG A 253 -13.01 -0.12 -11.69
CA ARG A 253 -13.67 1.08 -11.15
C ARG A 253 -13.24 2.36 -11.87
N MET A 254 -11.95 2.52 -12.14
CA MET A 254 -11.43 3.68 -12.87
C MET A 254 -12.04 3.76 -14.28
N LEU A 255 -12.10 2.63 -14.99
CA LEU A 255 -12.72 2.55 -16.31
C LEU A 255 -14.21 2.92 -16.26
N GLN A 256 -14.93 2.40 -15.27
CA GLN A 256 -16.35 2.72 -15.09
C GLN A 256 -16.57 4.21 -14.81
N GLN A 257 -15.70 4.83 -14.00
CA GLN A 257 -15.75 6.27 -13.72
C GLN A 257 -15.55 7.10 -15.00
N ILE A 258 -14.56 6.76 -15.83
CA ILE A 258 -14.31 7.44 -17.11
C ILE A 258 -15.55 7.33 -18.00
N LYS A 259 -16.06 6.12 -18.23
CA LYS A 259 -17.25 5.90 -19.07
C LYS A 259 -18.47 6.68 -18.59
N SER A 260 -18.74 6.64 -17.28
CA SER A 260 -19.87 7.36 -16.70
C SER A 260 -19.73 8.89 -16.83
N THR A 261 -18.50 9.40 -16.73
CA THR A 261 -18.20 10.82 -16.88
C THR A 261 -18.36 11.26 -18.34
N GLU A 262 -17.88 10.47 -19.30
CA GLU A 262 -18.04 10.74 -20.73
C GLU A 262 -19.51 10.68 -21.16
N GLU A 263 -20.28 9.74 -20.63
CA GLU A 263 -21.72 9.64 -20.87
C GLU A 263 -22.47 10.86 -20.32
N GLU A 264 -22.17 11.29 -19.08
CA GLU A 264 -22.78 12.47 -18.47
C GLU A 264 -22.42 13.75 -19.24
N GLN A 265 -21.16 13.90 -19.67
CA GLN A 265 -20.73 15.02 -20.50
C GLN A 265 -21.45 15.05 -21.85
N SER A 266 -21.59 13.88 -22.49
CA SER A 266 -22.29 13.75 -23.78
C SER A 266 -23.77 14.09 -23.65
N LYS A 267 -24.43 13.63 -22.59
CA LYS A 267 -25.82 14.01 -22.26
C LYS A 267 -25.96 15.50 -21.97
N ALA A 268 -25.04 16.06 -21.19
CA ALA A 268 -25.04 17.49 -20.86
C ALA A 268 -24.83 18.36 -22.10
N GLU A 269 -24.00 17.93 -23.06
CA GLU A 269 -23.82 18.61 -24.35
C GLU A 269 -25.12 18.67 -25.15
N LEU A 270 -25.76 17.51 -25.34
CA LEU A 270 -27.01 17.41 -26.11
C LEU A 270 -28.11 18.26 -25.46
N LEU A 271 -28.23 18.20 -24.13
CA LEU A 271 -29.24 18.96 -23.41
C LEU A 271 -28.97 20.47 -23.46
N TYR A 272 -27.69 20.88 -23.37
CA TYR A 272 -27.31 22.29 -23.48
C TYR A 272 -27.61 22.88 -24.86
N ASN A 273 -27.62 22.05 -25.91
CA ASN A 273 -28.03 22.45 -27.27
C ASN A 273 -29.54 22.64 -27.40
N LEU A 274 -30.35 22.01 -26.55
CA LEU A 274 -31.81 22.13 -26.55
C LEU A 274 -32.33 23.23 -25.61
N VAL A 275 -31.71 23.36 -24.43
CA VAL A 275 -32.18 24.27 -23.37
C VAL A 275 -31.01 24.90 -22.64
N GLU A 276 -31.07 26.21 -22.47
CA GLU A 276 -30.08 26.99 -21.75
C GLU A 276 -30.69 27.78 -20.60
N TRP A 277 -30.15 27.53 -19.42
CA TRP A 277 -30.41 28.26 -18.19
C TRP A 277 -29.40 29.39 -18.06
N ARG A 278 -29.86 30.57 -17.65
CA ARG A 278 -29.05 31.77 -17.50
C ARG A 278 -29.34 32.50 -16.20
N TYR A 279 -28.37 33.23 -15.69
CA TYR A 279 -28.48 34.11 -14.54
C TYR A 279 -28.06 35.55 -14.89
N PRO A 280 -28.48 36.56 -14.11
CA PRO A 280 -28.10 37.95 -14.37
C PRO A 280 -26.60 38.18 -14.18
N GLY A 281 -25.96 38.76 -15.21
CA GLY A 281 -24.56 39.19 -15.21
C GLY A 281 -24.41 40.69 -14.93
N SER A 282 -23.24 41.25 -15.25
CA SER A 282 -23.01 42.70 -15.23
C SER A 282 -23.69 43.39 -16.41
N ASN A 283 -24.19 44.62 -16.20
CA ASN A 283 -24.79 45.48 -17.23
C ASN A 283 -26.03 44.87 -17.93
N ASP A 284 -27.00 44.36 -17.19
CA ASP A 284 -28.25 43.76 -17.69
C ASP A 284 -28.09 42.61 -18.71
N SER A 285 -26.88 42.04 -18.80
CA SER A 285 -26.62 40.85 -19.60
C SER A 285 -27.03 39.58 -18.84
N PHE A 286 -27.33 38.50 -19.57
CA PHE A 286 -27.53 37.17 -18.99
C PHE A 286 -26.33 36.28 -19.30
N VAL A 287 -25.86 35.56 -18.30
CA VAL A 287 -24.74 34.62 -18.40
C VAL A 287 -25.29 33.20 -18.31
N ALA A 288 -24.91 32.33 -19.25
CA ALA A 288 -25.29 30.93 -19.22
C ALA A 288 -24.61 30.18 -18.08
N PHE A 289 -25.31 29.22 -17.48
CA PHE A 289 -24.68 28.25 -16.60
C PHE A 289 -23.76 27.32 -17.38
N ASP A 290 -22.78 26.72 -16.69
CA ASP A 290 -22.01 25.63 -17.28
C ASP A 290 -22.92 24.44 -17.60
N LYS A 291 -22.49 23.58 -18.53
CA LYS A 291 -23.30 22.47 -19.08
C LYS A 291 -23.80 21.50 -17.99
N LEU A 292 -23.02 21.26 -16.94
CA LEU A 292 -23.40 20.37 -15.85
C LEU A 292 -24.46 21.02 -14.95
N THR A 293 -24.25 22.26 -14.51
CA THR A 293 -25.25 22.99 -13.71
C THR A 293 -26.54 23.20 -14.49
N ASN A 294 -26.45 23.48 -15.79
CA ASN A 294 -27.59 23.56 -16.71
C ASN A 294 -28.39 22.25 -16.73
N THR A 295 -27.71 21.11 -16.86
CA THR A 295 -28.33 19.78 -16.85
C THR A 295 -29.02 19.47 -15.53
N GLN A 296 -28.40 19.83 -14.41
CA GLN A 296 -29.00 19.65 -13.07
C GLN A 296 -30.28 20.48 -12.89
N LEU A 297 -30.26 21.74 -13.31
CA LEU A 297 -31.43 22.63 -13.28
C LEU A 297 -32.57 22.07 -14.14
N GLU A 298 -32.25 21.63 -15.35
CA GLU A 298 -33.23 21.10 -16.29
C GLU A 298 -33.84 19.79 -15.81
N HIS A 299 -33.02 18.82 -15.36
CA HIS A 299 -33.51 17.59 -14.76
C HIS A 299 -34.37 17.86 -13.53
N ALA A 300 -33.94 18.75 -12.63
CA ALA A 300 -34.71 19.08 -11.43
C ALA A 300 -36.08 19.68 -11.79
N LYS A 301 -36.16 20.52 -12.83
CA LYS A 301 -37.43 21.05 -13.34
C LYS A 301 -38.30 19.96 -13.96
N LEU A 302 -37.73 19.08 -14.79
CA LEU A 302 -38.44 17.97 -15.44
C LEU A 302 -39.04 17.00 -14.41
N PHE A 303 -38.27 16.65 -13.38
CA PHE A 303 -38.72 15.78 -12.27
C PHE A 303 -39.52 16.52 -11.19
N LYS A 304 -39.95 17.76 -11.44
CA LYS A 304 -40.79 18.57 -10.54
C LYS A 304 -40.21 18.72 -9.12
N LYS A 305 -38.87 18.75 -8.99
CA LYS A 305 -38.24 19.11 -7.72
C LYS A 305 -38.53 20.59 -7.45
N PRO A 306 -38.93 20.98 -6.22
CA PRO A 306 -39.28 22.36 -5.93
C PRO A 306 -38.04 23.26 -5.85
N TYR A 307 -36.92 22.73 -5.32
CA TYR A 307 -35.70 23.49 -5.08
C TYR A 307 -34.44 22.77 -5.53
N LEU A 308 -33.43 23.53 -5.97
CA LEU A 308 -32.07 23.06 -6.25
C LEU A 308 -31.04 24.08 -5.74
N ASN A 309 -29.97 23.62 -5.12
CA ASN A 309 -28.86 24.51 -4.75
C ASN A 309 -27.85 24.60 -5.89
N VAL A 310 -27.47 25.83 -6.26
CA VAL A 310 -26.47 26.10 -7.30
C VAL A 310 -25.44 27.10 -6.79
N LYS A 311 -24.29 27.17 -7.47
CA LYS A 311 -23.25 28.17 -7.19
C LYS A 311 -23.19 29.19 -8.32
N ILE A 312 -23.30 30.48 -7.99
CA ILE A 312 -23.17 31.59 -8.93
C ILE A 312 -22.12 32.54 -8.35
N ASN A 313 -21.07 32.85 -9.10
CA ASN A 313 -19.96 33.71 -8.67
C ASN A 313 -19.40 33.33 -7.27
N LYS A 314 -19.21 32.02 -7.04
CA LYS A 314 -18.75 31.40 -5.78
C LYS A 314 -19.70 31.51 -4.58
N LYS A 315 -20.89 32.09 -4.75
CA LYS A 315 -21.95 32.12 -3.71
C LYS A 315 -22.98 31.03 -3.95
N ASN A 316 -23.52 30.45 -2.87
CA ASN A 316 -24.58 29.45 -2.95
C ASN A 316 -25.93 30.15 -3.08
N TYR A 317 -26.78 29.63 -3.96
CA TYR A 317 -28.16 30.07 -4.11
C TYR A 317 -29.09 28.87 -4.06
N LYS A 318 -30.24 29.03 -3.40
CA LYS A 318 -31.36 28.09 -3.47
C LYS A 318 -32.31 28.55 -4.57
N VAL A 319 -32.41 27.76 -5.64
CA VAL A 319 -33.28 28.02 -6.79
C VAL A 319 -34.64 27.40 -6.53
N ASP A 320 -35.70 28.20 -6.63
CA ASP A 320 -37.09 27.76 -6.77
C ASP A 320 -37.39 27.55 -8.26
N LEU A 321 -37.63 26.29 -8.64
CA LEU A 321 -37.76 25.88 -10.04
C LEU A 321 -39.14 26.18 -10.65
N ASN A 322 -40.13 26.51 -9.80
CA ASN A 322 -41.47 26.91 -10.23
C ASN A 322 -41.50 28.39 -10.59
N THR A 323 -40.88 29.23 -9.75
CA THR A 323 -40.83 30.68 -9.92
C THR A 323 -39.61 31.17 -10.70
N LEU A 324 -38.63 30.28 -10.93
CA LEU A 324 -37.33 30.58 -11.56
C LEU A 324 -36.54 31.64 -10.78
N LYS A 325 -36.66 31.66 -9.45
CA LYS A 325 -35.97 32.60 -8.57
C LYS A 325 -34.88 31.90 -7.78
N ALA A 326 -33.72 32.52 -7.64
CA ALA A 326 -32.63 32.01 -6.83
C ALA A 326 -32.35 32.95 -5.67
N THR A 327 -32.36 32.44 -4.44
CA THR A 327 -32.17 33.23 -3.22
C THR A 327 -30.87 32.83 -2.53
N ASP A 328 -30.02 33.81 -2.19
CA ASP A 328 -28.79 33.56 -1.42
C ASP A 328 -29.04 33.42 0.08
N ASP A 329 -27.98 33.14 0.84
CA ASP A 329 -27.99 33.02 2.30
C ASP A 329 -28.37 34.32 3.02
N GLN A 330 -28.27 35.47 2.35
CA GLN A 330 -28.64 36.78 2.86
C GLN A 330 -30.07 37.20 2.46
N GLY A 331 -30.82 36.33 1.78
CA GLY A 331 -32.19 36.59 1.34
C GLY A 331 -32.29 37.41 0.05
N LYS A 332 -31.17 37.76 -0.59
CA LYS A 332 -31.18 38.45 -1.88
C LYS A 332 -31.64 37.49 -2.96
N THR A 333 -32.62 37.92 -3.75
CA THR A 333 -33.22 37.08 -4.79
C THR A 333 -32.88 37.61 -6.18
N ILE A 334 -32.53 36.71 -7.09
CA ILE A 334 -32.30 36.97 -8.51
C ILE A 334 -33.24 36.12 -9.37
N ASN A 335 -33.62 36.61 -10.55
CA ASN A 335 -34.44 35.85 -11.49
C ASN A 335 -33.54 35.11 -12.47
N LEU A 336 -33.74 33.79 -12.60
CA LEU A 336 -33.11 32.97 -13.62
C LEU A 336 -33.97 32.94 -14.89
N GLN A 337 -33.33 32.69 -16.02
CA GLN A 337 -34.00 32.51 -17.30
C GLN A 337 -33.77 31.08 -17.80
N ARG A 338 -34.83 30.44 -18.30
CA ARG A 338 -34.74 29.17 -19.03
C ARG A 338 -35.17 29.44 -20.48
N VAL A 339 -34.26 29.21 -21.43
CA VAL A 339 -34.48 29.48 -22.86
C VAL A 339 -34.41 28.16 -23.61
N ALA A 340 -35.47 27.81 -24.33
CA ALA A 340 -35.40 26.74 -25.32
C ALA A 340 -34.64 27.27 -26.54
N LYS A 341 -33.64 26.52 -27.00
CA LYS A 341 -32.94 26.77 -28.25
C LYS A 341 -33.70 25.99 -29.30
N ASP A 342 -34.55 26.66 -30.07
CA ASP A 342 -35.21 26.02 -31.21
C ASP A 342 -34.14 25.48 -32.17
N GLU A 343 -34.30 24.23 -32.62
CA GLU A 343 -33.64 23.77 -33.84
C GLU A 343 -34.08 24.71 -34.95
N GLY A 344 -33.13 25.46 -35.52
CA GLY A 344 -33.43 26.46 -36.54
C GLY A 344 -34.27 25.88 -37.68
N LYS A 345 -35.19 26.70 -38.17
CA LYS A 345 -35.82 26.56 -39.49
C LYS A 345 -34.82 26.22 -40.59
#